data_AF-A0A836S3X1-F1
#
_entry.id   AF-A0A836S3X1-F1
#
_cell.length_a   1.000
_cell.length_b   1.000
_cell.length_c   1.000
_cell.angle_alpha   90.00
_cell.angle_beta   90.00
_cell.angle_gamma   90.00
#
_symmetry.space_group_name_H-M   'P 1'
#
loop_
_entity.id
_entity.type
_entity.pdbx_description
1 polymer ?
#
loop_
_entity_poly.entity_id
_entity_poly.type
_entity_poly.pdbx_seq_one_letter_code
_entity_poly.pdbx_strand_id
1 'polypeptide(L)'
;MPTETININVPVLARVEGEGALDLSITNQQITELKLRIYEPPRYFEKLLEGRNHYDVLDTVARICGICPVAYQMSATQAIESIFGVTINPWIRTMRRLFYCGEWLQSHSLHIHLLAAPDFLGFNSAIEMAQQYDAEVRRGLKLQALGNDLVALFGARSVHPVGAKIGGFSQAPDKKAAAELLQRVTAAKRDAVDLIHWLDTLDLPEDNQEFVSVALHHEQEYPFNEGRLISDGGLDININKFEHHFREMHVDHSTALHCLLDGKPYLVGPLARVNLNKAQLPEAVQQLMQGLKARFPSKNMFHSIIARTLEIYFAILEAETLLTNYETTDQPCMEFEVKAGTGYGCSEAPRGILWHRYEMDEKGCVKNAIIVPPTSQNQPRIEQDLKDSLINFGLDKTKQQLQLHAEKVIRNYDPCISCATHFLNLKLIRDGVIEQNKDKQTIQTFHHVDLSRTAIIGIGSPQQDDKAGWQMVDQLLQNRTIISLKNKGLSLLKLDRPGTNLAKNIRPYDSVLIVDAIKPTNADPPFICLDATELISKSNQISSHEVGLLESIALLKTLQLTPKQLVVLGISEVKDKYIEKIIKLF
;
A
#
# COMPACT_ATOMS: atom_id res chain seq x y z
N MET A 1 7.42 -36.04 -27.95
CA MET A 1 7.83 -34.64 -28.16
C MET A 1 8.51 -34.18 -26.87
N PRO A 2 9.51 -33.27 -26.90
CA PRO A 2 10.05 -32.70 -25.68
C PRO A 2 8.95 -31.94 -24.92
N THR A 3 8.93 -32.07 -23.60
CA THR A 3 7.93 -31.42 -22.74
C THR A 3 8.27 -29.94 -22.63
N GLU A 4 7.48 -29.07 -23.25
CA GLU A 4 7.70 -27.63 -23.17
C GLU A 4 7.15 -27.10 -21.84
N THR A 5 8.01 -26.47 -21.04
CA THR A 5 7.66 -25.93 -19.72
C THR A 5 8.17 -24.49 -19.59
N ILE A 6 7.25 -23.58 -19.30
CA ILE A 6 7.51 -22.16 -19.04
C ILE A 6 7.34 -21.94 -17.54
N ASN A 7 8.43 -21.55 -16.86
CA ASN A 7 8.41 -21.17 -15.46
C ASN A 7 8.54 -19.65 -15.33
N ILE A 8 7.58 -19.02 -14.67
CA ILE A 8 7.54 -17.59 -14.36
C ILE A 8 7.55 -17.47 -12.84
N ASN A 9 8.64 -16.94 -12.30
CA ASN A 9 8.77 -16.54 -10.91
C ASN A 9 8.94 -15.02 -10.92
N VAL A 10 8.02 -14.32 -10.26
CA VAL A 10 8.10 -12.89 -9.98
C VAL A 10 8.38 -12.79 -8.48
N PRO A 11 9.65 -12.67 -8.05
CA PRO A 11 10.01 -12.79 -6.64
C PRO A 11 9.55 -11.61 -5.78
N VAL A 12 9.30 -10.46 -6.42
CA VAL A 12 8.71 -9.26 -5.80
C VAL A 12 7.74 -8.64 -6.81
N LEU A 13 6.47 -8.55 -6.45
CA LEU A 13 5.45 -7.83 -7.21
C LEU A 13 5.63 -6.33 -6.97
N ALA A 14 6.08 -5.59 -7.99
CA ALA A 14 6.12 -4.13 -7.93
C ALA A 14 4.71 -3.52 -8.04
N ARG A 15 4.54 -2.27 -7.57
CA ARG A 15 3.28 -1.49 -7.66
C ARG A 15 2.07 -2.17 -7.00
N VAL A 16 2.30 -2.89 -5.89
CA VAL A 16 1.30 -3.26 -4.88
C VAL A 16 1.76 -2.71 -3.53
N GLU A 17 0.90 -2.72 -2.52
CA GLU A 17 1.31 -2.39 -1.13
C GLU A 17 1.67 -3.70 -0.41
N GLY A 18 2.81 -3.74 0.30
CA GLY A 18 3.36 -4.90 1.02
C GLY A 18 4.09 -5.94 0.15
N GLU A 19 4.60 -7.02 0.76
CA GLU A 19 5.54 -7.98 0.13
C GLU A 19 4.87 -9.24 -0.45
N GLY A 20 4.81 -9.35 -1.79
CA GLY A 20 4.26 -10.53 -2.48
C GLY A 20 5.02 -10.97 -3.73
N ALA A 21 4.83 -12.24 -4.10
CA ALA A 21 5.43 -12.90 -5.25
C ALA A 21 4.38 -13.69 -6.06
N LEU A 22 4.73 -14.03 -7.31
CA LEU A 22 3.96 -14.95 -8.15
C LEU A 22 4.85 -16.12 -8.58
N ASP A 23 4.42 -17.34 -8.25
CA ASP A 23 4.96 -18.58 -8.81
C ASP A 23 3.96 -19.16 -9.83
N LEU A 24 4.37 -19.31 -11.09
CA LEU A 24 3.56 -19.81 -12.19
C LEU A 24 4.36 -20.78 -13.06
N SER A 25 3.88 -22.02 -13.18
CA SER A 25 4.42 -23.05 -14.06
C SER A 25 3.38 -23.46 -15.10
N ILE A 26 3.75 -23.44 -16.37
CA ILE A 26 2.93 -23.89 -17.50
C ILE A 26 3.68 -25.02 -18.21
N THR A 27 3.06 -26.18 -18.33
CA THR A 27 3.63 -27.34 -19.04
C THR A 27 2.65 -27.80 -20.11
N ASN A 28 3.11 -27.94 -21.36
CA ASN A 28 2.28 -28.35 -22.51
C ASN A 28 0.97 -27.54 -22.64
N GLN A 29 1.04 -26.20 -22.49
CA GLN A 29 -0.12 -25.29 -22.49
C GLN A 29 -1.17 -25.59 -21.39
N GLN A 30 -0.75 -26.15 -20.26
CA GLN A 30 -1.59 -26.29 -19.06
C GLN A 30 -0.88 -25.65 -17.86
N ILE A 31 -1.60 -24.83 -17.10
CA ILE A 31 -1.11 -24.29 -15.82
C ILE A 31 -1.01 -25.46 -14.82
N THR A 32 0.20 -25.82 -14.44
CA THR A 32 0.50 -26.90 -13.49
C THR A 32 0.70 -26.38 -12.07
N GLU A 33 1.14 -25.13 -11.93
CA GLU A 33 1.25 -24.42 -10.65
C GLU A 33 0.93 -22.94 -10.86
N LEU A 34 0.16 -22.37 -9.94
CA LEU A 34 -0.12 -20.93 -9.84
C LEU A 34 -0.36 -20.61 -8.37
N LYS A 35 0.47 -19.72 -7.81
CA LYS A 35 0.43 -19.31 -6.41
C LYS A 35 0.72 -17.82 -6.29
N LEU A 36 -0.23 -17.07 -5.74
CA LEU A 36 0.02 -15.71 -5.26
C LEU A 36 0.57 -15.82 -3.85
N ARG A 37 1.86 -15.56 -3.70
CA ARG A 37 2.57 -15.72 -2.43
C ARG A 37 2.71 -14.37 -1.74
N ILE A 38 1.79 -14.02 -0.86
CA ILE A 38 2.07 -13.02 0.17
C ILE A 38 3.02 -13.65 1.19
N TYR A 39 4.18 -13.04 1.43
CA TYR A 39 5.20 -13.53 2.36
C TYR A 39 5.63 -12.53 3.43
N GLU A 40 5.02 -11.34 3.45
CA GLU A 40 5.23 -10.34 4.50
C GLU A 40 5.06 -10.95 5.90
N PRO A 41 5.92 -10.62 6.89
CA PRO A 41 5.82 -11.21 8.23
C PRO A 41 4.46 -10.92 8.88
N PRO A 42 3.77 -11.91 9.47
CA PRO A 42 2.55 -11.65 10.22
C PRO A 42 2.84 -10.70 11.38
N ARG A 43 2.06 -9.62 11.48
CA ARG A 43 2.27 -8.55 12.47
C ARG A 43 1.50 -8.79 13.77
N TYR A 44 0.74 -9.89 13.85
CA TYR A 44 0.05 -10.40 15.04
C TYR A 44 -0.84 -9.38 15.77
N PHE A 45 -1.42 -8.41 15.05
CA PHE A 45 -2.23 -7.34 15.64
C PHE A 45 -3.35 -7.85 16.55
N GLU A 46 -4.05 -8.92 16.14
CA GLU A 46 -5.12 -9.56 16.93
C GLU A 46 -4.62 -10.02 18.31
N LYS A 47 -3.43 -10.64 18.34
CA LYS A 47 -2.80 -11.12 19.58
C LYS A 47 -2.15 -10.00 20.40
N LEU A 48 -1.63 -8.97 19.73
CA LEU A 48 -1.08 -7.76 20.36
C LEU A 48 -2.16 -6.92 21.06
N LEU A 49 -3.40 -7.01 20.59
CA LEU A 49 -4.57 -6.36 21.15
C LEU A 49 -5.07 -7.05 22.43
N GLU A 50 -4.84 -8.35 22.63
CA GLU A 50 -5.23 -9.00 23.89
C GLU A 50 -4.57 -8.34 25.11
N GLY A 51 -5.37 -8.06 26.14
CA GLY A 51 -4.97 -7.32 27.33
C GLY A 51 -4.87 -5.79 27.15
N ARG A 52 -5.02 -5.25 25.93
CA ARG A 52 -5.13 -3.80 25.69
C ARG A 52 -6.50 -3.29 26.05
N ASN A 53 -6.57 -2.03 26.49
CA ASN A 53 -7.85 -1.40 26.80
C ASN A 53 -8.50 -0.82 25.54
N HIS A 54 -9.83 -0.65 25.56
CA HIS A 54 -10.62 -0.18 24.41
C HIS A 54 -10.10 1.13 23.80
N TYR A 55 -9.57 2.05 24.61
CA TYR A 55 -8.99 3.31 24.10
C TYR A 55 -7.69 3.13 23.29
N ASP A 56 -6.94 2.04 23.48
CA ASP A 56 -5.73 1.73 22.70
C ASP A 56 -6.04 1.09 21.33
N VAL A 57 -7.25 0.54 21.16
CA VAL A 57 -7.58 -0.33 20.00
C VAL A 57 -7.58 0.46 18.69
N LEU A 58 -8.29 1.59 18.63
CA LEU A 58 -8.42 2.42 17.43
C LEU A 58 -7.06 2.94 16.94
N ASP A 59 -6.19 3.32 17.87
CA ASP A 59 -4.83 3.70 17.53
C ASP A 59 -4.06 2.49 16.97
N THR A 60 -4.09 1.36 17.68
CA THR A 60 -3.38 0.14 17.29
C THR A 60 -3.78 -0.36 15.90
N VAL A 61 -5.07 -0.51 15.62
CA VAL A 61 -5.55 -1.02 14.30
C VAL A 61 -5.28 -0.06 13.15
N ALA A 62 -5.19 1.25 13.42
CA ALA A 62 -4.80 2.22 12.40
C ALA A 62 -3.36 2.04 11.90
N ARG A 63 -2.51 1.22 12.57
CA ARG A 63 -1.16 0.88 12.09
C ARG A 63 -1.13 -0.41 11.27
N ILE A 64 -2.28 -1.08 11.06
CA ILE A 64 -2.36 -2.24 10.15
C ILE A 64 -2.12 -1.79 8.71
N CYS A 65 -2.64 -0.65 8.27
CA CYS A 65 -2.39 -0.13 6.93
C CYS A 65 -2.20 1.39 6.91
N GLY A 66 -1.16 1.86 6.22
CA GLY A 66 -0.92 3.29 6.00
C GLY A 66 -1.87 3.92 4.97
N ILE A 67 -2.54 3.12 4.13
CA ILE A 67 -3.43 3.59 3.06
C ILE A 67 -4.90 3.65 3.52
N CYS A 68 -5.40 2.62 4.21
CA CYS A 68 -6.78 2.55 4.70
C CYS A 68 -6.93 2.43 6.24
N PRO A 69 -6.34 3.34 7.05
CA PRO A 69 -6.43 3.29 8.51
C PRO A 69 -7.81 3.67 9.07
N VAL A 70 -8.60 4.47 8.35
CA VAL A 70 -9.97 4.86 8.74
C VAL A 70 -10.87 3.63 8.71
N ALA A 71 -10.75 2.77 7.71
CA ALA A 71 -11.54 1.53 7.65
C ALA A 71 -11.37 0.66 8.91
N TYR A 72 -10.11 0.46 9.33
CA TYR A 72 -9.79 -0.28 10.56
C TYR A 72 -10.34 0.41 11.80
N GLN A 73 -10.20 1.73 11.91
CA GLN A 73 -10.73 2.48 13.05
C GLN A 73 -12.25 2.38 13.13
N MET A 74 -12.96 2.54 12.03
CA MET A 74 -14.42 2.56 12.02
C MET A 74 -15.01 1.17 12.26
N SER A 75 -14.43 0.13 11.66
CA SER A 75 -14.81 -1.27 11.94
C SER A 75 -14.56 -1.64 13.40
N ALA A 76 -13.41 -1.27 13.97
CA ALA A 76 -13.14 -1.49 15.39
C ALA A 76 -14.07 -0.67 16.29
N THR A 77 -14.34 0.59 15.94
CA THR A 77 -15.21 1.48 16.72
C THR A 77 -16.63 0.91 16.81
N GLN A 78 -17.22 0.49 15.69
CA GLN A 78 -18.56 -0.13 15.68
C GLN A 78 -18.64 -1.38 16.52
N ALA A 79 -17.64 -2.25 16.42
CA ALA A 79 -17.59 -3.47 17.19
C ALA A 79 -17.60 -3.14 18.69
N ILE A 80 -16.77 -2.21 19.14
CA ILE A 80 -16.67 -1.83 20.56
C ILE A 80 -17.93 -1.08 21.03
N GLU A 81 -18.46 -0.17 20.20
CA GLU A 81 -19.71 0.56 20.48
C GLU A 81 -20.90 -0.39 20.64
N SER A 82 -20.95 -1.49 19.88
CA SER A 82 -21.97 -2.52 20.02
C SER A 82 -21.88 -3.30 21.35
N ILE A 83 -20.68 -3.45 21.94
CA ILE A 83 -20.49 -4.06 23.27
C ILE A 83 -20.98 -3.10 24.35
N PHE A 84 -20.56 -1.83 24.27
CA PHE A 84 -20.87 -0.82 25.29
C PHE A 84 -22.31 -0.29 25.18
N GLY A 85 -22.99 -0.52 24.06
CA GLY A 85 -24.35 -0.04 23.78
C GLY A 85 -24.38 1.47 23.52
N VAL A 86 -23.38 1.98 22.80
CA VAL A 86 -23.25 3.41 22.50
C VAL A 86 -24.21 3.81 21.38
N THR A 87 -25.05 4.80 21.65
CA THR A 87 -25.91 5.42 20.63
C THR A 87 -25.25 6.71 20.16
N ILE A 88 -24.66 6.70 18.97
CA ILE A 88 -24.06 7.89 18.36
C ILE A 88 -25.13 8.90 17.93
N ASN A 89 -24.81 10.19 18.00
CA ASN A 89 -25.68 11.25 17.49
C ASN A 89 -25.59 11.38 15.94
N PRO A 90 -26.55 12.03 15.27
CA PRO A 90 -26.55 12.16 13.80
C PRO A 90 -25.31 12.87 13.23
N TRP A 91 -24.70 13.80 13.98
CA TRP A 91 -23.48 14.50 13.58
C TRP A 91 -22.29 13.53 13.54
N ILE A 92 -22.14 12.66 14.53
CA ILE A 92 -21.09 11.63 14.53
C ILE A 92 -21.25 10.69 13.33
N ARG A 93 -22.48 10.26 13.03
CA ARG A 93 -22.77 9.40 11.87
C ARG A 93 -22.31 10.06 10.56
N THR A 94 -22.73 11.30 10.31
CA THR A 94 -22.39 12.03 9.09
C THR A 94 -20.88 12.33 9.01
N MET A 95 -20.23 12.71 10.11
CA MET A 95 -18.79 12.97 10.11
C MET A 95 -17.95 11.70 9.92
N ARG A 96 -18.43 10.52 10.36
CA ARG A 96 -17.80 9.24 10.00
C ARG A 96 -17.88 8.95 8.50
N ARG A 97 -19.01 9.26 7.83
CA ARG A 97 -19.13 9.15 6.37
C ARG A 97 -18.17 10.12 5.66
N LEU A 98 -18.08 11.38 6.11
CA LEU A 98 -17.13 12.35 5.56
C LEU A 98 -15.66 11.93 5.72
N PHE A 99 -15.32 11.31 6.87
CA PHE A 99 -14.00 10.75 7.14
C PHE A 99 -13.66 9.58 6.20
N TYR A 100 -14.65 8.74 5.86
CA TYR A 100 -14.54 7.70 4.83
C TYR A 100 -14.34 8.25 3.41
N CYS A 101 -15.05 9.34 3.04
CA CYS A 101 -14.89 9.96 1.73
C CYS A 101 -13.42 10.34 1.47
N GLY A 102 -12.71 10.82 2.51
CA GLY A 102 -11.28 11.11 2.43
C GLY A 102 -10.42 9.88 2.15
N GLU A 103 -10.67 8.76 2.83
CA GLU A 103 -9.92 7.51 2.64
C GLU A 103 -10.16 6.90 1.25
N TRP A 104 -11.41 6.79 0.80
CA TRP A 104 -11.74 6.28 -0.54
C TRP A 104 -11.12 7.17 -1.61
N LEU A 105 -11.26 8.49 -1.50
CA LEU A 105 -10.69 9.43 -2.46
C LEU A 105 -9.16 9.31 -2.54
N GLN A 106 -8.45 9.18 -1.41
CA GLN A 106 -7.00 9.04 -1.43
C GLN A 106 -6.55 7.67 -1.95
N SER A 107 -7.17 6.58 -1.47
CA SER A 107 -6.77 5.21 -1.83
C SER A 107 -7.08 4.88 -3.29
N HIS A 108 -8.27 5.22 -3.79
CA HIS A 108 -8.62 4.99 -5.20
C HIS A 108 -7.77 5.85 -6.13
N SER A 109 -7.53 7.12 -5.79
CA SER A 109 -6.73 7.99 -6.65
C SER A 109 -5.28 7.52 -6.74
N LEU A 110 -4.67 7.11 -5.61
CA LEU A 110 -3.34 6.49 -5.59
C LEU A 110 -3.32 5.21 -6.44
N HIS A 111 -4.27 4.30 -6.24
CA HIS A 111 -4.32 3.04 -6.96
C HIS A 111 -4.45 3.24 -8.47
N ILE A 112 -5.41 4.05 -8.91
CA ILE A 112 -5.63 4.34 -10.34
C ILE A 112 -4.38 4.93 -10.99
N HIS A 113 -3.87 6.05 -10.47
CA HIS A 113 -2.87 6.84 -11.21
C HIS A 113 -1.43 6.36 -10.99
N LEU A 114 -1.12 5.78 -9.83
CA LEU A 114 0.25 5.36 -9.51
C LEU A 114 0.50 3.87 -9.75
N LEU A 115 -0.53 3.03 -9.61
CA LEU A 115 -0.39 1.58 -9.65
C LEU A 115 -0.97 0.97 -10.93
N ALA A 116 -2.25 1.22 -11.25
CA ALA A 116 -2.98 0.49 -12.28
C ALA A 116 -2.90 1.09 -13.70
N ALA A 117 -3.12 2.40 -13.87
CA ALA A 117 -3.12 3.05 -15.19
C ALA A 117 -1.83 2.82 -16.02
N PRO A 118 -0.61 2.76 -15.42
CA PRO A 118 0.59 2.39 -16.16
C PRO A 118 0.47 1.04 -16.91
N ASP A 119 -0.16 0.01 -16.32
CA ASP A 119 -0.28 -1.30 -16.98
C ASP A 119 -1.23 -1.30 -18.18
N PHE A 120 -2.28 -0.46 -18.15
CA PHE A 120 -3.21 -0.30 -19.26
C PHE A 120 -2.62 0.52 -20.41
N LEU A 121 -1.69 1.44 -20.10
CA LEU A 121 -1.02 2.29 -21.07
C LEU A 121 0.35 1.76 -21.54
N GLY A 122 0.84 0.66 -20.96
CA GLY A 122 2.10 0.02 -21.34
C GLY A 122 3.36 0.63 -20.72
N PHE A 123 3.22 1.41 -19.65
CA PHE A 123 4.34 2.00 -18.91
C PHE A 123 4.76 1.14 -17.71
N ASN A 124 6.05 1.12 -17.40
CA ASN A 124 6.60 0.37 -16.27
C ASN A 124 6.27 1.07 -14.92
N SER A 125 6.06 2.39 -14.94
CA SER A 125 5.76 3.19 -13.75
C SER A 125 4.94 4.45 -14.07
N ALA A 126 4.34 5.04 -13.04
CA ALA A 126 3.69 6.34 -13.16
C ALA A 126 4.65 7.51 -13.47
N ILE A 127 5.95 7.37 -13.17
CA ILE A 127 6.98 8.37 -13.50
C ILE A 127 7.26 8.37 -15.01
N GLU A 128 7.24 7.19 -15.63
CA GLU A 128 7.34 7.04 -17.08
C GLU A 128 6.06 7.55 -17.76
N MET A 129 4.90 7.14 -17.25
CA MET A 129 3.58 7.62 -17.71
C MET A 129 3.47 9.15 -17.66
N ALA A 130 4.02 9.80 -16.64
CA ALA A 130 4.02 11.26 -16.47
C ALA A 130 4.75 12.02 -17.60
N GLN A 131 5.57 11.37 -18.42
CA GLN A 131 6.24 12.00 -19.57
C GLN A 131 5.27 12.29 -20.72
N GLN A 132 4.16 11.54 -20.79
CA GLN A 132 3.13 11.67 -21.83
C GLN A 132 1.76 12.08 -21.26
N TYR A 133 1.45 11.70 -20.02
CA TYR A 133 0.18 11.93 -19.33
C TYR A 133 0.38 12.73 -18.02
N ASP A 134 1.17 13.80 -18.07
CA ASP A 134 1.52 14.60 -16.89
C ASP A 134 0.27 15.19 -16.19
N ALA A 135 -0.71 15.67 -16.96
CA ALA A 135 -1.98 16.18 -16.47
C ALA A 135 -2.76 15.15 -15.65
N GLU A 136 -2.73 13.87 -16.06
CA GLU A 136 -3.43 12.78 -15.40
C GLU A 136 -2.73 12.38 -14.10
N VAL A 137 -1.40 12.29 -14.09
CA VAL A 137 -0.64 12.05 -12.85
C VAL A 137 -0.84 13.21 -11.86
N ARG A 138 -0.85 14.47 -12.34
CA ARG A 138 -1.16 15.65 -11.51
C ARG A 138 -2.58 15.62 -10.95
N ARG A 139 -3.57 15.20 -11.75
CA ARG A 139 -4.96 15.02 -11.32
C ARG A 139 -5.05 13.98 -10.20
N GLY A 140 -4.37 12.85 -10.37
CA GLY A 140 -4.29 11.81 -9.35
C GLY A 140 -3.71 12.29 -8.02
N LEU A 141 -2.56 12.98 -8.07
CA LEU A 141 -1.93 13.56 -6.88
C LEU A 141 -2.80 14.65 -6.22
N LYS A 142 -3.50 15.47 -7.01
CA LYS A 142 -4.44 16.50 -6.50
C LYS A 142 -5.63 15.88 -5.78
N LEU A 143 -6.27 14.87 -6.37
CA LEU A 143 -7.37 14.13 -5.76
C LEU A 143 -6.90 13.39 -4.50
N GLN A 144 -5.70 12.77 -4.54
CA GLN A 144 -5.13 12.09 -3.38
C GLN A 144 -4.86 13.06 -2.22
N ALA A 145 -4.27 14.23 -2.51
CA ALA A 145 -4.03 15.27 -1.51
C ALA A 145 -5.34 15.77 -0.88
N LEU A 146 -6.40 15.95 -1.67
CA LEU A 146 -7.72 16.31 -1.14
C LEU A 146 -8.30 15.22 -0.22
N GLY A 147 -8.18 13.95 -0.59
CA GLY A 147 -8.60 12.84 0.27
C GLY A 147 -7.84 12.81 1.61
N ASN A 148 -6.52 13.00 1.55
CA ASN A 148 -5.66 13.12 2.73
C ASN A 148 -6.07 14.29 3.65
N ASP A 149 -6.44 15.45 3.08
CA ASP A 149 -6.85 16.60 3.86
C ASP A 149 -8.25 16.42 4.49
N LEU A 150 -9.17 15.72 3.83
CA LEU A 150 -10.45 15.29 4.41
C LEU A 150 -10.25 14.33 5.60
N VAL A 151 -9.30 13.39 5.50
CA VAL A 151 -8.91 12.53 6.64
C VAL A 151 -8.28 13.38 7.74
N ALA A 152 -7.38 14.30 7.41
CA ALA A 152 -6.71 15.15 8.41
C ALA A 152 -7.67 16.09 9.16
N LEU A 153 -8.77 16.53 8.54
CA LEU A 153 -9.79 17.41 9.15
C LEU A 153 -10.28 16.87 10.50
N PHE A 154 -10.64 15.58 10.57
CA PHE A 154 -11.06 14.92 11.81
C PHE A 154 -9.93 14.12 12.47
N GLY A 155 -8.99 13.61 11.68
CA GLY A 155 -7.93 12.72 12.14
C GLY A 155 -6.69 13.41 12.71
N ALA A 156 -6.59 14.74 12.60
CA ALA A 156 -5.41 15.60 12.85
C ALA A 156 -4.17 15.31 11.96
N ARG A 157 -4.12 14.14 11.32
CA ARG A 157 -3.13 13.72 10.32
C ARG A 157 -3.79 12.73 9.35
N SER A 158 -3.32 12.68 8.11
CA SER A 158 -3.87 11.80 7.07
C SER A 158 -3.48 10.32 7.25
N VAL A 159 -2.24 10.05 7.67
CA VAL A 159 -1.73 8.68 7.89
C VAL A 159 -1.83 8.31 9.37
N HIS A 160 -2.43 7.15 9.65
CA HIS A 160 -2.74 6.65 11.00
C HIS A 160 -3.45 7.70 11.88
N PRO A 161 -4.57 8.30 11.46
CA PRO A 161 -5.28 9.39 12.16
C PRO A 161 -5.56 9.07 13.64
N VAL A 162 -5.62 10.11 14.49
CA VAL A 162 -5.73 9.99 15.97
C VAL A 162 -6.95 10.67 16.57
N GLY A 163 -7.79 11.31 15.74
CA GLY A 163 -8.96 12.03 16.22
C GLY A 163 -10.22 11.16 16.36
N ALA A 164 -10.29 9.99 15.74
CA ALA A 164 -11.42 9.06 15.93
C ALA A 164 -11.40 8.45 17.34
N LYS A 165 -12.58 8.31 17.95
CA LYS A 165 -12.78 7.71 19.27
C LYS A 165 -14.03 6.82 19.29
N ILE A 166 -14.07 5.89 20.25
CA ILE A 166 -15.32 5.27 20.68
C ILE A 166 -16.24 6.40 21.18
N GLY A 167 -17.48 6.42 20.71
CA GLY A 167 -18.42 7.50 20.93
C GLY A 167 -18.33 8.66 19.94
N GLY A 168 -17.33 8.77 19.06
CA GLY A 168 -17.26 9.82 18.04
C GLY A 168 -15.86 10.31 17.67
N PHE A 169 -15.58 11.59 17.89
CA PHE A 169 -14.32 12.25 17.57
C PHE A 169 -13.78 13.07 18.75
N SER A 170 -12.47 13.32 18.77
CA SER A 170 -11.80 14.08 19.82
C SER A 170 -12.24 15.54 19.91
N GLN A 171 -12.64 16.13 18.79
CA GLN A 171 -13.10 17.52 18.67
C GLN A 171 -13.93 17.69 17.39
N ALA A 172 -14.82 18.68 17.37
CA ALA A 172 -15.43 19.17 16.13
C ALA A 172 -14.49 20.18 15.46
N PRO A 173 -14.15 20.01 14.17
CA PRO A 173 -13.42 21.03 13.40
C PRO A 173 -14.18 22.37 13.35
N ASP A 174 -13.45 23.48 13.23
CA ASP A 174 -14.12 24.77 13.04
C ASP A 174 -14.79 24.89 11.65
N LYS A 175 -15.80 25.77 11.54
CA LYS A 175 -16.54 25.97 10.28
C LYS A 175 -15.68 26.52 9.15
N LYS A 176 -14.57 27.22 9.43
CA LYS A 176 -13.69 27.80 8.41
C LYS A 176 -12.88 26.69 7.73
N ALA A 177 -12.32 25.76 8.49
CA ALA A 177 -11.63 24.58 7.95
C ALA A 177 -12.58 23.72 7.09
N ALA A 178 -13.81 23.49 7.55
CA ALA A 178 -14.83 22.80 6.76
C ALA A 178 -15.20 23.55 5.46
N ALA A 179 -15.39 24.88 5.52
CA ALA A 179 -15.69 25.70 4.34
C ALA A 179 -14.54 25.78 3.33
N GLU A 180 -13.28 25.80 3.78
CA GLU A 180 -12.09 25.74 2.92
C GLU A 180 -12.00 24.40 2.18
N LEU A 181 -12.32 23.29 2.85
CA LEU A 181 -12.42 21.99 2.21
C LEU A 181 -13.61 21.87 1.26
N LEU A 182 -14.77 22.45 1.61
CA LEU A 182 -15.95 22.48 0.72
C LEU A 182 -15.61 23.08 -0.64
N GLN A 183 -14.95 24.25 -0.66
CA GLN A 183 -14.51 24.89 -1.92
C GLN A 183 -13.64 23.97 -2.78
N ARG A 184 -12.73 23.21 -2.14
CA ARG A 184 -11.82 22.27 -2.82
C ARG A 184 -12.54 21.04 -3.34
N VAL A 185 -13.48 20.49 -2.57
CA VAL A 185 -14.32 19.34 -2.96
C VAL A 185 -15.24 19.73 -4.13
N THR A 186 -15.92 20.87 -4.05
CA THR A 186 -16.73 21.41 -5.15
C THR A 186 -15.92 21.56 -6.44
N ALA A 187 -14.69 22.07 -6.35
CA ALA A 187 -13.80 22.20 -7.50
C ALA A 187 -13.31 20.85 -8.06
N ALA A 188 -13.13 19.84 -7.20
CA ALA A 188 -12.66 18.51 -7.58
C ALA A 188 -13.69 17.65 -8.33
N LYS A 189 -14.98 18.01 -8.31
CA LYS A 189 -16.02 17.34 -9.11
C LYS A 189 -15.64 17.24 -10.59
N ARG A 190 -15.05 18.29 -11.15
CA ARG A 190 -14.59 18.29 -12.54
C ARG A 190 -13.45 17.30 -12.75
N ASP A 191 -12.45 17.29 -11.87
CA ASP A 191 -11.32 16.34 -11.98
C ASP A 191 -11.83 14.88 -11.96
N ALA A 192 -12.83 14.56 -11.14
CA ALA A 192 -13.41 13.22 -11.08
C ALA A 192 -14.20 12.84 -12.35
N VAL A 193 -14.96 13.77 -12.94
CA VAL A 193 -15.66 13.53 -14.22
C VAL A 193 -14.67 13.40 -15.37
N ASP A 194 -13.66 14.27 -15.44
CA ASP A 194 -12.59 14.22 -16.44
C ASP A 194 -11.77 12.90 -16.30
N LEU A 195 -11.64 12.36 -15.08
CA LEU A 195 -11.00 11.07 -14.77
C LEU A 195 -11.84 9.87 -15.24
N ILE A 196 -13.16 9.89 -14.97
CA ILE A 196 -14.09 8.86 -15.46
C ILE A 196 -14.01 8.78 -17.00
N HIS A 197 -14.11 9.91 -17.68
CA HIS A 197 -14.06 9.96 -19.14
C HIS A 197 -12.70 9.54 -19.70
N TRP A 198 -11.60 9.94 -19.07
CA TRP A 198 -10.26 9.51 -19.51
C TRP A 198 -10.08 7.98 -19.40
N LEU A 199 -10.45 7.37 -18.26
CA LEU A 199 -10.33 5.91 -18.13
C LEU A 199 -11.29 5.14 -19.04
N ASP A 200 -12.47 5.69 -19.36
CA ASP A 200 -13.37 5.11 -20.36
C ASP A 200 -12.79 5.16 -21.79
N THR A 201 -11.80 6.03 -22.07
CA THR A 201 -11.09 5.99 -23.36
C THR A 201 -10.14 4.80 -23.51
N LEU A 202 -9.66 4.20 -22.41
CA LEU A 202 -8.68 3.12 -22.45
C LEU A 202 -9.23 1.84 -23.09
N ASP A 203 -8.31 1.01 -23.58
CA ASP A 203 -8.58 -0.33 -24.08
C ASP A 203 -8.44 -1.31 -22.91
N LEU A 204 -9.56 -1.55 -22.22
CA LEU A 204 -9.63 -2.52 -21.11
C LEU A 204 -9.79 -3.93 -21.71
N PRO A 205 -9.05 -4.95 -21.23
CA PRO A 205 -9.20 -6.30 -21.75
C PRO A 205 -10.61 -6.84 -21.53
N GLU A 206 -11.19 -7.47 -22.55
CA GLU A 206 -12.48 -8.16 -22.44
C GLU A 206 -12.27 -9.57 -21.88
N ASP A 207 -12.44 -9.69 -20.56
CA ASP A 207 -12.20 -10.92 -19.80
C ASP A 207 -13.34 -11.16 -18.80
N ASN A 208 -14.45 -11.71 -19.30
CA ASN A 208 -15.64 -11.99 -18.50
C ASN A 208 -15.48 -13.33 -17.77
N GLN A 209 -15.64 -13.30 -16.45
CA GLN A 209 -15.43 -14.45 -15.56
C GLN A 209 -16.56 -14.59 -14.53
N GLU A 210 -16.82 -15.82 -14.09
CA GLU A 210 -17.86 -16.07 -13.07
C GLU A 210 -17.31 -15.92 -11.64
N PHE A 211 -17.82 -14.92 -10.95
CA PHE A 211 -17.57 -14.66 -9.54
C PHE A 211 -18.85 -14.22 -8.82
N VAL A 212 -18.92 -14.52 -7.52
CA VAL A 212 -19.94 -13.99 -6.60
C VAL A 212 -19.44 -12.65 -6.07
N SER A 213 -20.20 -11.58 -6.31
CA SER A 213 -19.97 -10.26 -5.72
C SER A 213 -20.51 -10.25 -4.30
N VAL A 214 -19.75 -9.73 -3.32
CA VAL A 214 -20.19 -9.53 -1.93
C VAL A 214 -19.89 -8.09 -1.51
N ALA A 215 -20.86 -7.44 -0.88
CA ALA A 215 -20.72 -6.09 -0.35
C ALA A 215 -21.65 -5.88 0.87
N LEU A 216 -21.40 -4.82 1.62
CA LEU A 216 -22.46 -4.20 2.42
C LEU A 216 -23.57 -3.65 1.52
N HIS A 217 -24.76 -3.50 2.10
CA HIS A 217 -25.92 -2.88 1.49
C HIS A 217 -26.72 -2.10 2.53
N HIS A 218 -27.06 -0.86 2.21
CA HIS A 218 -27.95 -0.02 3.00
C HIS A 218 -29.13 0.41 2.12
N GLU A 219 -30.34 0.42 2.68
CA GLU A 219 -31.57 0.61 1.90
C GLU A 219 -31.60 1.94 1.12
N GLN A 220 -31.01 3.01 1.71
CA GLN A 220 -31.20 4.40 1.27
C GLN A 220 -29.93 5.11 0.77
N GLU A 221 -28.73 4.57 0.98
CA GLU A 221 -27.47 5.26 0.69
C GLU A 221 -26.38 4.28 0.23
N TYR A 222 -25.42 4.74 -0.56
CA TYR A 222 -24.31 3.89 -0.98
C TYR A 222 -23.41 3.57 0.25
N PRO A 223 -23.02 2.29 0.43
CA PRO A 223 -22.50 1.81 1.71
C PRO A 223 -21.03 2.19 1.93
N PHE A 224 -20.76 2.83 3.08
CA PHE A 224 -19.42 2.96 3.65
C PHE A 224 -19.24 2.06 4.86
N ASN A 225 -20.16 2.14 5.82
CA ASN A 225 -19.93 1.65 7.17
C ASN A 225 -21.22 1.17 7.87
N GLU A 226 -22.36 1.19 7.20
CA GLU A 226 -23.63 0.69 7.75
C GLU A 226 -24.31 -0.20 6.72
N GLY A 227 -25.06 -1.19 7.18
CA GLY A 227 -25.81 -2.09 6.31
C GLY A 227 -25.77 -3.56 6.70
N ARG A 228 -26.25 -4.38 5.76
CA ARG A 228 -26.24 -5.85 5.81
C ARG A 228 -25.28 -6.39 4.75
N LEU A 229 -24.73 -7.57 4.95
CA LEU A 229 -23.89 -8.23 3.95
C LEU A 229 -24.78 -8.96 2.95
N ILE A 230 -24.66 -8.60 1.67
CA ILE A 230 -25.42 -9.22 0.57
C ILE A 230 -24.50 -9.78 -0.51
N SER A 231 -25.03 -10.67 -1.35
CA SER A 231 -24.34 -11.13 -2.56
C SER A 231 -25.27 -11.37 -3.75
N ASP A 232 -24.72 -11.35 -4.96
CA ASP A 232 -25.42 -11.78 -6.18
C ASP A 232 -25.64 -13.32 -6.23
N GLY A 233 -25.04 -14.05 -5.28
CA GLY A 233 -25.28 -15.46 -4.99
C GLY A 233 -26.41 -15.75 -3.99
N GLY A 234 -27.13 -14.73 -3.50
CA GLY A 234 -28.29 -14.89 -2.62
C GLY A 234 -28.01 -14.85 -1.11
N LEU A 235 -26.80 -14.42 -0.70
CA LEU A 235 -26.54 -14.10 0.70
C LEU A 235 -27.28 -12.81 1.07
N ASP A 236 -27.92 -12.78 2.24
CA ASP A 236 -28.41 -11.57 2.90
C ASP A 236 -28.38 -11.79 4.43
N ILE A 237 -27.35 -11.28 5.10
CA ILE A 237 -27.10 -11.51 6.53
C ILE A 237 -26.74 -10.23 7.30
N ASN A 238 -27.00 -10.23 8.61
CA ASN A 238 -26.39 -9.25 9.50
C ASN A 238 -24.89 -9.56 9.68
N ILE A 239 -24.07 -8.51 9.92
CA ILE A 239 -22.62 -8.63 10.11
C ILE A 239 -22.22 -9.56 11.26
N ASN A 240 -23.08 -9.74 12.29
CA ASN A 240 -22.84 -10.70 13.37
C ASN A 240 -22.98 -12.18 12.95
N LYS A 241 -23.39 -12.46 11.72
CA LYS A 241 -23.45 -13.81 11.14
C LYS A 241 -22.27 -14.15 10.23
N PHE A 242 -21.32 -13.24 10.03
CA PHE A 242 -20.17 -13.43 9.15
C PHE A 242 -19.48 -14.80 9.31
N GLU A 243 -19.03 -15.15 10.53
CA GLU A 243 -18.34 -16.42 10.85
C GLU A 243 -19.15 -17.72 10.57
N HIS A 244 -20.46 -17.63 10.25
CA HIS A 244 -21.26 -18.81 9.87
C HIS A 244 -21.04 -19.18 8.38
N HIS A 245 -20.80 -18.18 7.54
CA HIS A 245 -20.70 -18.30 6.08
C HIS A 245 -19.27 -18.09 5.57
N PHE A 246 -18.55 -17.14 6.16
CA PHE A 246 -17.18 -16.79 5.81
C PHE A 246 -16.21 -17.51 6.74
N ARG A 247 -15.17 -18.12 6.16
CA ARG A 247 -14.14 -18.85 6.92
C ARG A 247 -12.76 -18.51 6.39
N GLU A 248 -11.92 -17.98 7.27
CA GLU A 248 -10.49 -17.85 7.01
C GLU A 248 -9.76 -19.17 7.23
N MET A 249 -8.78 -19.43 6.36
CA MET A 249 -7.93 -20.62 6.40
C MET A 249 -6.50 -20.26 5.98
N HIS A 250 -5.54 -21.02 6.51
CA HIS A 250 -4.15 -20.96 6.06
C HIS A 250 -3.97 -21.74 4.76
N VAL A 251 -3.03 -21.27 3.93
CA VAL A 251 -2.49 -21.98 2.77
C VAL A 251 -0.98 -22.07 2.90
N ASP A 252 -0.38 -23.19 2.49
CA ASP A 252 1.05 -23.48 2.73
C ASP A 252 2.01 -22.49 2.04
N HIS A 253 1.54 -21.75 1.03
CA HIS A 253 2.34 -20.83 0.23
C HIS A 253 2.24 -19.36 0.62
N SER A 254 1.44 -19.00 1.63
CA SER A 254 1.27 -17.60 2.05
C SER A 254 1.21 -17.39 3.58
N THR A 255 1.74 -16.25 4.04
CA THR A 255 1.57 -15.72 5.40
C THR A 255 0.23 -15.00 5.61
N ALA A 256 -0.51 -14.71 4.54
CA ALA A 256 -1.84 -14.16 4.60
C ALA A 256 -2.91 -15.26 4.61
N LEU A 257 -4.04 -14.97 5.25
CA LEU A 257 -5.18 -15.88 5.28
C LEU A 257 -5.96 -15.83 3.96
N HIS A 258 -6.62 -16.92 3.64
CA HIS A 258 -7.60 -17.04 2.56
C HIS A 258 -9.00 -17.10 3.18
N CYS A 259 -9.90 -16.19 2.86
CA CYS A 259 -11.30 -16.27 3.30
C CYS A 259 -12.20 -16.81 2.19
N LEU A 260 -13.06 -17.78 2.52
CA LEU A 260 -14.02 -18.38 1.59
C LEU A 260 -15.46 -18.20 2.07
N LEU A 261 -16.37 -17.90 1.15
CA LEU A 261 -17.82 -17.86 1.36
C LEU A 261 -18.40 -19.25 1.05
N ASP A 262 -18.90 -19.94 2.07
CA ASP A 262 -19.48 -21.29 1.99
C ASP A 262 -18.59 -22.27 1.20
N GLY A 263 -17.26 -22.13 1.39
CA GLY A 263 -16.22 -22.93 0.74
C GLY A 263 -15.80 -22.49 -0.66
N LYS A 264 -16.22 -21.31 -1.13
CA LYS A 264 -15.91 -20.79 -2.48
C LYS A 264 -15.22 -19.41 -2.45
N PRO A 265 -14.35 -19.09 -3.43
CA PRO A 265 -13.86 -17.74 -3.67
C PRO A 265 -14.99 -16.77 -4.03
N TYR A 266 -14.88 -15.53 -3.56
CA TYR A 266 -15.83 -14.45 -3.81
C TYR A 266 -15.09 -13.12 -4.00
N LEU A 267 -15.75 -12.15 -4.61
CA LEU A 267 -15.20 -10.82 -4.88
C LEU A 267 -15.74 -9.79 -3.89
N VAL A 268 -14.85 -9.02 -3.28
CA VAL A 268 -15.17 -7.78 -2.55
C VAL A 268 -14.46 -6.57 -3.18
N GLY A 269 -14.99 -5.37 -2.92
CA GLY A 269 -14.39 -4.13 -3.40
C GLY A 269 -15.26 -3.36 -4.39
N PRO A 270 -14.68 -2.36 -5.09
CA PRO A 270 -15.42 -1.40 -5.91
C PRO A 270 -16.37 -2.04 -6.92
N LEU A 271 -15.89 -3.06 -7.65
CA LEU A 271 -16.70 -3.77 -8.64
C LEU A 271 -17.88 -4.51 -7.99
N ALA A 272 -17.66 -5.19 -6.87
CA ALA A 272 -18.75 -5.88 -6.15
C ALA A 272 -19.77 -4.88 -5.59
N ARG A 273 -19.31 -3.76 -4.99
CA ARG A 273 -20.19 -2.71 -4.49
C ARG A 273 -21.03 -2.08 -5.60
N VAL A 274 -20.43 -1.70 -6.74
CA VAL A 274 -21.17 -1.11 -7.87
C VAL A 274 -22.12 -2.11 -8.51
N ASN A 275 -21.74 -3.40 -8.61
CA ASN A 275 -22.62 -4.46 -9.11
C ASN A 275 -23.89 -4.62 -8.26
N LEU A 276 -23.75 -4.56 -6.93
CA LEU A 276 -24.83 -4.82 -5.97
C LEU A 276 -25.65 -3.58 -5.61
N ASN A 277 -25.01 -2.42 -5.48
CA ASN A 277 -25.58 -1.20 -4.90
C ASN A 277 -25.75 -0.05 -5.92
N LYS A 278 -25.82 -0.37 -7.23
CA LYS A 278 -26.02 0.62 -8.30
C LYS A 278 -27.21 1.56 -8.06
N ALA A 279 -28.30 1.06 -7.45
CA ALA A 279 -29.50 1.83 -7.16
C ALA A 279 -29.30 2.85 -6.01
N GLN A 280 -28.32 2.61 -5.13
CA GLN A 280 -27.98 3.46 -3.99
C GLN A 280 -26.99 4.57 -4.34
N LEU A 281 -26.38 4.54 -5.54
CA LEU A 281 -25.53 5.62 -6.04
C LEU A 281 -26.35 6.90 -6.32
N PRO A 282 -25.82 8.11 -6.07
CA PRO A 282 -26.51 9.36 -6.44
C PRO A 282 -26.86 9.42 -7.92
N GLU A 283 -27.95 10.11 -8.26
CA GLU A 283 -28.47 10.21 -9.64
C GLU A 283 -27.39 10.69 -10.63
N ALA A 284 -26.58 11.68 -10.25
CA ALA A 284 -25.48 12.19 -11.09
C ALA A 284 -24.44 11.10 -11.45
N VAL A 285 -24.15 10.17 -10.53
CA VAL A 285 -23.28 9.01 -10.81
C VAL A 285 -23.99 8.04 -11.76
N GLN A 286 -25.27 7.72 -11.48
CA GLN A 286 -26.06 6.82 -12.33
C GLN A 286 -26.23 7.35 -13.77
N GLN A 287 -26.37 8.67 -13.95
CA GLN A 287 -26.44 9.31 -15.26
C GLN A 287 -25.11 9.18 -16.02
N LEU A 288 -23.96 9.45 -15.37
CA LEU A 288 -22.64 9.26 -16.00
C LEU A 288 -22.42 7.80 -16.44
N MET A 289 -22.82 6.82 -15.62
CA MET A 289 -22.71 5.39 -15.95
C MET A 289 -23.45 4.99 -17.24
N GLN A 290 -24.45 5.75 -17.70
CA GLN A 290 -25.16 5.46 -18.95
C GLN A 290 -24.29 5.75 -20.19
N GLY A 291 -23.37 6.71 -20.10
CA GLY A 291 -22.49 7.10 -21.19
C GLY A 291 -21.23 6.25 -21.37
N LEU A 292 -20.87 5.43 -20.37
CA LEU A 292 -19.63 4.64 -20.37
C LEU A 292 -19.73 3.38 -21.24
N LYS A 293 -18.58 2.89 -21.72
CA LYS A 293 -18.45 1.58 -22.37
C LYS A 293 -18.76 0.45 -21.37
N ALA A 294 -18.16 0.53 -20.18
CA ALA A 294 -18.34 -0.45 -19.12
C ALA A 294 -19.80 -0.49 -18.62
N ARG A 295 -20.39 -1.68 -18.55
CA ARG A 295 -21.78 -1.89 -18.13
C ARG A 295 -21.86 -2.63 -16.80
N PHE A 296 -22.64 -2.10 -15.87
CA PHE A 296 -22.83 -2.66 -14.53
C PHE A 296 -24.28 -3.17 -14.34
N PRO A 297 -24.48 -4.39 -13.79
CA PRO A 297 -23.45 -5.28 -13.21
C PRO A 297 -22.53 -5.89 -14.28
N SER A 298 -21.23 -5.98 -13.95
CA SER A 298 -20.16 -6.48 -14.82
C SER A 298 -19.59 -7.79 -14.29
N LYS A 299 -19.33 -8.73 -15.20
CA LYS A 299 -18.51 -9.93 -14.98
C LYS A 299 -17.08 -9.80 -15.55
N ASN A 300 -16.73 -8.67 -16.16
CA ASN A 300 -15.36 -8.33 -16.51
C ASN A 300 -14.67 -7.64 -15.33
N MET A 301 -13.58 -8.22 -14.84
CA MET A 301 -12.83 -7.69 -13.70
C MET A 301 -12.12 -6.37 -13.98
N PHE A 302 -11.69 -6.12 -15.22
CA PHE A 302 -10.99 -4.87 -15.57
C PHE A 302 -11.91 -3.64 -15.46
N HIS A 303 -13.24 -3.82 -15.39
CA HIS A 303 -14.17 -2.76 -15.01
C HIS A 303 -14.04 -2.31 -13.53
N SER A 304 -13.25 -3.00 -12.69
CA SER A 304 -12.86 -2.56 -11.34
C SER A 304 -12.23 -1.15 -11.34
N ILE A 305 -11.42 -0.81 -12.34
CA ILE A 305 -10.82 0.53 -12.42
C ILE A 305 -11.87 1.61 -12.71
N ILE A 306 -12.93 1.29 -13.47
CA ILE A 306 -14.06 2.19 -13.72
C ILE A 306 -14.97 2.28 -12.48
N ALA A 307 -15.19 1.18 -11.76
CA ALA A 307 -15.91 1.22 -10.49
C ALA A 307 -15.23 2.16 -9.47
N ARG A 308 -13.89 2.17 -9.42
CA ARG A 308 -13.11 3.08 -8.56
C ARG A 308 -13.26 4.56 -8.94
N THR A 309 -13.42 4.91 -10.22
CA THR A 309 -13.65 6.32 -10.62
C THR A 309 -15.06 6.78 -10.30
N LEU A 310 -16.06 5.90 -10.43
CA LEU A 310 -17.41 6.15 -9.95
C LEU A 310 -17.45 6.36 -8.43
N GLU A 311 -16.69 5.57 -7.66
CA GLU A 311 -16.57 5.71 -6.20
C GLU A 311 -15.79 6.97 -5.77
N ILE A 312 -14.78 7.42 -6.54
CA ILE A 312 -14.16 8.74 -6.37
C ILE A 312 -15.20 9.86 -6.54
N TYR A 313 -16.01 9.81 -7.61
CA TYR A 313 -17.00 10.86 -7.87
C TYR A 313 -18.12 10.84 -6.82
N PHE A 314 -18.60 9.66 -6.42
CA PHE A 314 -19.51 9.49 -5.28
C PHE A 314 -18.92 10.10 -3.99
N ALA A 315 -17.69 9.77 -3.61
CA ALA A 315 -17.06 10.29 -2.40
C ALA A 315 -16.94 11.82 -2.39
N ILE A 316 -16.75 12.45 -3.55
CA ILE A 316 -16.74 13.91 -3.71
C ILE A 316 -18.15 14.50 -3.57
N LEU A 317 -19.17 13.90 -4.18
CA LEU A 317 -20.58 14.37 -4.06
C LEU A 317 -21.10 14.22 -2.63
N GLU A 318 -20.77 13.11 -1.96
CA GLU A 318 -21.08 12.89 -0.56
C GLU A 318 -20.36 13.93 0.30
N ALA A 319 -19.03 14.08 0.14
CA ALA A 319 -18.26 15.05 0.91
C ALA A 319 -18.76 16.49 0.71
N GLU A 320 -19.16 16.89 -0.50
CA GLU A 320 -19.76 18.19 -0.77
C GLU A 320 -21.09 18.36 -0.01
N THR A 321 -21.95 17.34 -0.03
CA THR A 321 -23.24 17.35 0.66
C THR A 321 -23.06 17.45 2.18
N LEU A 322 -22.13 16.67 2.74
CA LEU A 322 -21.84 16.65 4.17
C LEU A 322 -21.15 17.95 4.65
N LEU A 323 -20.24 18.52 3.86
CA LEU A 323 -19.58 19.80 4.17
C LEU A 323 -20.49 21.01 3.98
N THR A 324 -21.42 20.98 3.00
CA THR A 324 -22.42 22.05 2.81
C THR A 324 -23.35 22.17 4.01
N ASN A 325 -23.70 21.03 4.62
CA ASN A 325 -24.54 20.95 5.82
C ASN A 325 -23.72 20.89 7.13
N TYR A 326 -22.43 21.25 7.10
CA TYR A 326 -21.56 21.16 8.28
C TYR A 326 -21.86 22.25 9.30
N GLU A 327 -22.25 21.81 10.50
CA GLU A 327 -22.39 22.63 11.69
C GLU A 327 -21.40 22.15 12.75
N THR A 328 -20.81 23.08 13.52
CA THR A 328 -20.01 22.73 14.70
C THR A 328 -20.90 22.18 15.80
N THR A 329 -20.36 21.30 16.65
CA THR A 329 -21.06 20.75 17.82
C THR A 329 -20.18 20.78 19.05
N ASP A 330 -20.81 21.03 20.21
CA ASP A 330 -20.18 20.87 21.53
C ASP A 330 -20.20 19.40 21.99
N GLN A 331 -20.85 18.51 21.23
CA GLN A 331 -20.93 17.06 21.47
C GLN A 331 -20.33 16.25 20.30
N PRO A 332 -19.00 16.35 20.04
CA PRO A 332 -18.33 15.56 19.01
C PRO A 332 -18.12 14.09 19.40
N CYS A 333 -18.32 13.75 20.67
CA CYS A 333 -18.24 12.41 21.22
C CYS A 333 -19.38 12.19 22.23
N MET A 334 -19.99 11.01 22.21
CA MET A 334 -20.95 10.58 23.23
C MET A 334 -20.21 9.97 24.43
N GLU A 335 -20.76 10.15 25.62
CA GLU A 335 -20.36 9.39 26.81
C GLU A 335 -20.90 7.95 26.73
N PHE A 336 -20.21 7.02 27.38
CA PHE A 336 -20.58 5.60 27.39
C PHE A 336 -20.10 4.90 28.67
N GLU A 337 -20.77 3.81 29.01
CA GLU A 337 -20.34 2.89 30.06
C GLU A 337 -19.61 1.71 29.47
N VAL A 338 -18.46 1.35 30.05
CA VAL A 338 -17.68 0.18 29.67
C VAL A 338 -18.40 -1.09 30.10
N LYS A 339 -18.49 -2.08 29.21
CA LYS A 339 -19.20 -3.35 29.42
C LYS A 339 -18.38 -4.53 28.89
N ALA A 340 -18.53 -5.68 29.53
CA ALA A 340 -18.05 -6.94 28.98
C ALA A 340 -19.01 -7.43 27.87
N GLY A 341 -18.49 -8.16 26.89
CA GLY A 341 -19.30 -8.78 25.85
C GLY A 341 -18.55 -9.02 24.55
N THR A 342 -19.28 -9.43 23.52
CA THR A 342 -18.77 -9.67 22.16
C THR A 342 -19.48 -8.76 21.19
N GLY A 343 -18.71 -8.04 20.37
CA GLY A 343 -19.22 -7.05 19.41
C GLY A 343 -18.62 -7.21 18.03
N TYR A 344 -19.35 -6.70 17.05
CA TYR A 344 -19.11 -6.90 15.62
C TYR A 344 -19.16 -5.57 14.89
N GLY A 345 -18.21 -5.33 13.99
CA GLY A 345 -18.12 -4.12 13.19
C GLY A 345 -17.69 -4.46 11.78
N CYS A 346 -18.19 -3.71 10.80
CA CYS A 346 -18.03 -4.07 9.40
C CYS A 346 -18.16 -2.83 8.53
N SER A 347 -17.23 -2.66 7.59
CA SER A 347 -17.24 -1.54 6.67
C SER A 347 -16.74 -1.91 5.29
N GLU A 348 -16.95 -1.01 4.35
CA GLU A 348 -16.36 -1.04 3.03
C GLU A 348 -15.08 -0.20 3.03
N ALA A 349 -13.96 -0.85 3.31
CA ALA A 349 -12.66 -0.29 2.98
C ALA A 349 -12.56 -0.09 1.45
N PRO A 350 -11.63 0.75 0.94
CA PRO A 350 -11.45 0.96 -0.50
C PRO A 350 -11.31 -0.35 -1.29
N ARG A 351 -10.74 -1.39 -0.67
CA ARG A 351 -10.46 -2.70 -1.27
C ARG A 351 -11.57 -3.74 -1.08
N GLY A 352 -12.63 -3.42 -0.34
CA GLY A 352 -13.77 -4.29 -0.05
C GLY A 352 -14.14 -4.32 1.41
N ILE A 353 -14.96 -5.31 1.79
CA ILE A 353 -15.42 -5.49 3.16
C ILE A 353 -14.23 -5.68 4.10
N LEU A 354 -14.22 -4.96 5.21
CA LEU A 354 -13.36 -5.17 6.37
C LEU A 354 -14.26 -5.49 7.56
N TRP A 355 -14.10 -6.67 8.14
CA TRP A 355 -14.93 -7.15 9.24
C TRP A 355 -14.09 -7.37 10.49
N HIS A 356 -14.64 -7.02 11.66
CA HIS A 356 -13.98 -7.16 12.96
C HIS A 356 -14.93 -7.80 13.98
N ARG A 357 -14.36 -8.63 14.85
CA ARG A 357 -14.98 -9.06 16.12
C ARG A 357 -14.05 -8.79 17.28
N TYR A 358 -14.61 -8.30 18.39
CA TYR A 358 -13.90 -8.16 19.67
C TYR A 358 -14.69 -8.84 20.78
N GLU A 359 -13.99 -9.48 21.70
CA GLU A 359 -14.49 -9.82 23.04
C GLU A 359 -13.79 -8.94 24.07
N MET A 360 -14.55 -8.36 25.00
CA MET A 360 -14.05 -7.50 26.08
C MET A 360 -14.44 -8.02 27.47
N ASP A 361 -13.61 -7.68 28.47
CA ASP A 361 -13.90 -7.85 29.89
C ASP A 361 -14.64 -6.65 30.50
N GLU A 362 -14.98 -6.75 31.79
CA GLU A 362 -15.71 -5.72 32.53
C GLU A 362 -14.92 -4.40 32.71
N LYS A 363 -13.62 -4.42 32.44
CA LYS A 363 -12.73 -3.23 32.46
C LYS A 363 -12.51 -2.66 31.07
N GLY A 364 -13.16 -3.22 30.05
CA GLY A 364 -12.98 -2.84 28.65
C GLY A 364 -11.62 -3.21 28.09
N CYS A 365 -10.97 -4.24 28.67
CA CYS A 365 -9.78 -4.85 28.09
C CYS A 365 -10.19 -5.93 27.08
N VAL A 366 -9.53 -5.98 25.94
CA VAL A 366 -9.75 -6.97 24.89
C VAL A 366 -9.26 -8.34 25.38
N LYS A 367 -10.13 -9.35 25.33
CA LYS A 367 -9.79 -10.76 25.58
C LYS A 367 -9.45 -11.50 24.29
N ASN A 368 -10.12 -11.15 23.20
CA ASN A 368 -9.92 -11.71 21.87
C ASN A 368 -10.29 -10.67 20.82
N ALA A 369 -9.54 -10.64 19.71
CA ALA A 369 -9.85 -9.87 18.52
C ALA A 369 -9.75 -10.80 17.31
N ILE A 370 -10.64 -10.62 16.33
CA ILE A 370 -10.52 -11.15 14.97
C ILE A 370 -10.70 -9.99 13.99
N ILE A 371 -9.84 -9.93 12.98
CA ILE A 371 -9.81 -8.89 11.94
C ILE A 371 -9.72 -9.60 10.58
N VAL A 372 -10.78 -9.51 9.78
CA VAL A 372 -10.88 -10.13 8.45
C VAL A 372 -10.74 -9.05 7.38
N PRO A 373 -9.53 -8.82 6.83
CA PRO A 373 -9.24 -7.74 5.89
C PRO A 373 -9.75 -8.03 4.47
N PRO A 374 -9.94 -7.02 3.60
CA PRO A 374 -10.42 -7.24 2.23
C PRO A 374 -9.47 -8.10 1.39
N THR A 375 -8.16 -8.05 1.68
CA THR A 375 -7.15 -8.79 0.91
C THR A 375 -7.03 -10.27 1.33
N SER A 376 -7.43 -10.68 2.55
CA SER A 376 -7.58 -12.12 2.84
C SER A 376 -8.77 -12.73 2.09
N GLN A 377 -9.81 -11.93 1.87
CA GLN A 377 -11.03 -12.32 1.16
C GLN A 377 -10.85 -12.38 -0.35
N ASN A 378 -10.16 -11.40 -0.95
CA ASN A 378 -9.92 -11.38 -2.39
C ASN A 378 -8.82 -12.35 -2.86
N GLN A 379 -7.90 -12.82 -1.99
CA GLN A 379 -6.79 -13.70 -2.42
C GLN A 379 -7.21 -14.98 -3.18
N PRO A 380 -8.15 -15.81 -2.66
CA PRO A 380 -8.65 -16.98 -3.40
C PRO A 380 -9.25 -16.62 -4.76
N ARG A 381 -9.84 -15.42 -4.86
CA ARG A 381 -10.45 -14.91 -6.10
C ARG A 381 -9.39 -14.41 -7.08
N ILE A 382 -8.34 -13.74 -6.61
CA ILE A 382 -7.19 -13.33 -7.42
C ILE A 382 -6.49 -14.54 -8.04
N GLU A 383 -6.27 -15.62 -7.27
CA GLU A 383 -5.62 -16.83 -7.81
C GLU A 383 -6.48 -17.52 -8.88
N GLN A 384 -7.79 -17.62 -8.65
CA GLN A 384 -8.73 -18.18 -9.63
C GLN A 384 -8.81 -17.30 -10.89
N ASP A 385 -8.94 -15.98 -10.73
CA ASP A 385 -9.04 -15.05 -11.85
C ASP A 385 -7.76 -14.97 -12.66
N LEU A 386 -6.60 -15.03 -11.98
CA LEU A 386 -5.32 -15.05 -12.66
C LEU A 386 -5.19 -16.30 -13.53
N LYS A 387 -5.65 -17.45 -13.03
CA LYS A 387 -5.67 -18.70 -13.81
C LYS A 387 -6.55 -18.58 -15.04
N ASP A 388 -7.78 -18.14 -14.86
CA ASP A 388 -8.78 -18.07 -15.94
C ASP A 388 -8.41 -16.97 -16.96
N SER A 389 -7.90 -15.82 -16.49
CA SER A 389 -7.41 -14.72 -17.34
C SER A 389 -6.19 -15.11 -18.17
N LEU A 390 -5.24 -15.87 -17.61
CA LEU A 390 -4.09 -16.39 -18.36
C LEU A 390 -4.50 -17.41 -19.44
N ILE A 391 -5.51 -18.24 -19.16
CA ILE A 391 -6.09 -19.15 -20.15
C ILE A 391 -6.76 -18.35 -21.28
N ASN A 392 -7.56 -17.34 -20.95
CA ASN A 392 -8.25 -16.47 -21.91
C ASN A 392 -7.28 -15.63 -22.76
N PHE A 393 -6.17 -15.16 -22.18
CA PHE A 393 -5.12 -14.41 -22.88
C PHE A 393 -4.28 -15.28 -23.83
N GLY A 394 -4.25 -16.59 -23.61
CA GLY A 394 -3.50 -17.59 -24.37
C GLY A 394 -2.16 -17.95 -23.71
N LEU A 395 -1.98 -19.24 -23.46
CA LEU A 395 -0.75 -19.78 -22.84
C LEU A 395 0.40 -20.00 -23.84
N ASP A 396 0.18 -19.68 -25.12
CA ASP A 396 1.15 -19.65 -26.22
C ASP A 396 2.02 -18.38 -26.24
N LYS A 397 1.65 -17.38 -25.44
CA LYS A 397 2.31 -16.07 -25.38
C LYS A 397 3.71 -16.17 -24.78
N THR A 398 4.56 -15.19 -25.07
CA THR A 398 5.91 -15.15 -24.51
C THR A 398 5.86 -15.01 -22.98
N LYS A 399 6.89 -15.54 -22.29
CA LYS A 399 7.05 -15.38 -20.82
C LYS A 399 6.85 -13.95 -20.34
N GLN A 400 7.38 -12.95 -21.05
CA GLN A 400 7.25 -11.54 -20.67
C GLN A 400 5.80 -11.05 -20.80
N GLN A 401 5.08 -11.44 -21.84
CA GLN A 401 3.66 -11.08 -22.01
C GLN A 401 2.78 -11.73 -20.94
N LEU A 402 3.00 -13.01 -20.65
CA LEU A 402 2.30 -13.73 -19.58
C LEU A 402 2.56 -13.09 -18.21
N GLN A 403 3.81 -12.72 -17.92
CA GLN A 403 4.17 -12.04 -16.69
C GLN A 403 3.48 -10.67 -16.56
N LEU A 404 3.57 -9.81 -17.58
CA LEU A 404 2.95 -8.48 -17.54
C LEU A 404 1.43 -8.54 -17.43
N HIS A 405 0.80 -9.52 -18.09
CA HIS A 405 -0.65 -9.78 -17.95
C HIS A 405 -1.00 -10.24 -16.53
N ALA A 406 -0.22 -11.16 -15.98
CA ALA A 406 -0.42 -11.66 -14.61
C ALA A 406 -0.31 -10.55 -13.56
N GLU A 407 0.74 -9.72 -13.65
CA GLU A 407 0.92 -8.57 -12.76
C GLU A 407 -0.23 -7.55 -12.89
N LYS A 408 -0.74 -7.31 -14.12
CA LYS A 408 -1.91 -6.45 -14.36
C LYS A 408 -3.17 -6.99 -13.70
N VAL A 409 -3.46 -8.28 -13.82
CA VAL A 409 -4.61 -8.93 -13.14
C VAL A 409 -4.51 -8.75 -11.63
N ILE A 410 -3.34 -9.02 -11.04
CA ILE A 410 -3.11 -8.86 -9.59
C ILE A 410 -3.29 -7.40 -9.17
N ARG A 411 -2.68 -6.44 -9.88
CA ARG A 411 -2.78 -5.00 -9.56
C ARG A 411 -4.20 -4.46 -9.68
N ASN A 412 -5.02 -4.99 -10.60
CA ASN A 412 -6.42 -4.57 -10.78
C ASN A 412 -7.30 -4.80 -9.52
N TYR A 413 -6.91 -5.72 -8.65
CA TYR A 413 -7.54 -5.97 -7.35
C TYR A 413 -7.14 -4.99 -6.24
N ASP A 414 -6.05 -4.21 -6.42
CA ASP A 414 -5.46 -3.36 -5.37
C ASP A 414 -5.14 -4.12 -4.07
N PRO A 415 -4.40 -5.25 -4.11
CA PRO A 415 -4.06 -5.99 -2.91
C PRO A 415 -3.22 -5.11 -1.96
N CYS A 416 -3.71 -4.98 -0.73
CA CYS A 416 -2.95 -4.46 0.40
C CYS A 416 -2.35 -5.66 1.12
N ILE A 417 -1.11 -6.00 0.79
CA ILE A 417 -0.48 -7.20 1.28
C ILE A 417 -0.19 -7.08 2.78
N SER A 418 0.19 -5.87 3.25
CA SER A 418 0.34 -5.62 4.68
C SER A 418 -0.97 -5.92 5.41
N CYS A 419 -2.10 -5.53 4.83
CA CYS A 419 -3.41 -5.72 5.44
C CYS A 419 -3.75 -7.17 5.75
N ALA A 420 -3.14 -8.17 5.10
CA ALA A 420 -3.63 -9.55 5.10
C ALA A 420 -2.88 -10.52 6.03
N THR A 421 -1.77 -10.10 6.64
CA THR A 421 -0.82 -10.99 7.34
C THR A 421 -1.05 -11.05 8.86
N HIS A 422 -1.91 -11.96 9.29
CA HIS A 422 -2.36 -12.05 10.69
C HIS A 422 -1.73 -13.19 11.51
N PHE A 423 -1.34 -14.33 10.92
CA PHE A 423 -0.78 -15.46 11.68
C PHE A 423 0.10 -16.41 10.83
N LEU A 424 1.10 -17.08 11.42
CA LEU A 424 1.90 -18.14 10.79
C LEU A 424 2.13 -19.32 11.75
N ASN A 425 1.95 -20.54 11.25
CA ASN A 425 2.23 -21.77 11.99
C ASN A 425 3.63 -22.30 11.64
N LEU A 426 4.60 -22.11 12.52
CA LEU A 426 6.02 -22.36 12.25
C LEU A 426 6.43 -23.84 12.37
N LYS A 427 6.82 -24.45 11.25
CA LYS A 427 7.54 -25.73 11.20
C LYS A 427 9.01 -25.50 10.81
N LEU A 428 9.92 -25.69 11.75
CA LEU A 428 11.37 -25.52 11.52
C LEU A 428 12.00 -26.80 10.96
N ILE A 429 12.68 -26.69 9.83
CA ILE A 429 13.61 -27.69 9.27
C ILE A 429 14.90 -26.94 8.88
N ARG A 430 16.08 -27.55 9.09
CA ARG A 430 17.40 -26.93 8.83
C ARG A 430 18.32 -27.87 8.04
N ASP A 431 18.87 -27.34 6.94
CA ASP A 431 20.20 -27.54 6.33
C ASP A 431 20.37 -26.46 5.23
N GLY A 432 21.52 -26.14 4.61
CA GLY A 432 22.89 -26.66 4.75
C GLY A 432 23.92 -25.62 4.26
N VAL A 433 24.95 -25.99 3.47
CA VAL A 433 26.07 -25.11 3.04
C VAL A 433 26.42 -25.25 1.55
N ILE A 434 26.86 -24.16 0.89
CA ILE A 434 27.57 -24.16 -0.42
C ILE A 434 28.73 -23.12 -0.41
N GLU A 435 29.82 -23.42 -1.14
CA GLU A 435 31.10 -22.67 -1.19
C GLU A 435 31.15 -21.51 -2.24
N GLN A 436 32.24 -20.73 -2.19
CA GLN A 436 32.46 -19.48 -2.94
C GLN A 436 33.34 -19.62 -4.19
N ASN A 437 33.19 -18.68 -5.14
CA ASN A 437 34.20 -18.38 -6.16
C ASN A 437 34.45 -16.86 -6.26
N LYS A 438 35.64 -16.43 -6.71
CA LYS A 438 36.08 -15.02 -6.64
C LYS A 438 36.33 -14.42 -8.02
N ASP A 439 35.95 -13.16 -8.22
CA ASP A 439 36.60 -12.29 -9.21
C ASP A 439 36.72 -10.82 -8.79
N LYS A 440 37.61 -10.08 -9.47
CA LYS A 440 38.04 -8.72 -9.07
C LYS A 440 37.36 -7.62 -9.89
N GLN A 441 36.99 -6.52 -9.25
CA GLN A 441 36.64 -5.25 -9.92
C GLN A 441 37.60 -4.12 -9.52
N THR A 442 37.88 -3.23 -10.48
CA THR A 442 38.79 -2.08 -10.38
C THR A 442 37.99 -0.82 -10.05
N ILE A 443 38.56 0.07 -9.22
CA ILE A 443 37.89 1.26 -8.69
C ILE A 443 38.36 2.51 -9.45
N GLN A 444 37.44 3.38 -9.87
CA GLN A 444 37.77 4.70 -10.42
C GLN A 444 37.96 5.74 -9.30
N THR A 445 38.91 6.67 -9.47
CA THR A 445 39.26 7.72 -8.50
C THR A 445 38.50 9.03 -8.78
N PHE A 446 38.18 9.83 -7.75
CA PHE A 446 37.64 11.16 -8.00
C PHE A 446 38.73 12.08 -8.57
N HIS A 447 38.54 12.59 -9.78
CA HIS A 447 39.48 13.51 -10.42
C HIS A 447 39.11 14.98 -10.11
N HIS A 448 40.09 15.77 -9.65
CA HIS A 448 40.00 17.21 -9.37
C HIS A 448 38.89 17.61 -8.35
N VAL A 449 39.03 17.14 -7.11
CA VAL A 449 38.04 17.36 -6.04
C VAL A 449 38.23 18.71 -5.31
N ASP A 450 37.19 19.55 -5.32
CA ASP A 450 37.05 20.63 -4.34
C ASP A 450 36.51 20.06 -3.02
N LEU A 451 37.41 19.88 -2.04
CA LEU A 451 37.06 19.29 -0.75
C LEU A 451 35.97 20.08 -0.01
N SER A 452 35.85 21.40 -0.22
CA SER A 452 34.82 22.23 0.42
C SER A 452 33.40 21.96 -0.10
N ARG A 453 33.28 21.38 -1.30
CA ARG A 453 32.03 20.94 -1.93
C ARG A 453 31.91 19.42 -2.00
N THR A 454 32.56 18.70 -1.08
CA THR A 454 32.61 17.23 -1.07
C THR A 454 32.09 16.64 0.23
N ALA A 455 31.31 15.55 0.15
CA ALA A 455 30.77 14.85 1.31
C ALA A 455 30.95 13.33 1.26
N ILE A 456 31.25 12.73 2.42
CA ILE A 456 31.06 11.31 2.70
C ILE A 456 29.81 11.16 3.57
N ILE A 457 28.84 10.37 3.13
CA ILE A 457 27.54 10.19 3.80
C ILE A 457 27.36 8.73 4.19
N GLY A 458 27.39 8.43 5.48
CA GLY A 458 27.03 7.11 6.01
C GLY A 458 25.53 7.00 6.20
N ILE A 459 24.90 6.04 5.52
CA ILE A 459 23.51 5.64 5.73
C ILE A 459 23.49 4.45 6.71
N GLY A 460 22.40 4.30 7.45
CA GLY A 460 22.20 3.25 8.45
C GLY A 460 21.17 3.68 9.49
N SER A 461 21.17 3.07 10.66
CA SER A 461 20.37 3.45 11.82
C SER A 461 21.10 3.18 13.14
N PRO A 462 21.02 4.08 14.14
CA PRO A 462 21.78 3.94 15.40
C PRO A 462 21.32 2.77 16.29
N GLN A 463 20.13 2.19 16.07
CA GLN A 463 19.47 1.29 17.02
C GLN A 463 19.21 -0.14 16.50
N GLN A 464 19.36 -0.40 15.20
CA GLN A 464 19.03 -1.69 14.57
C GLN A 464 20.30 -2.36 13.97
N ASP A 465 20.15 -3.42 13.17
CA ASP A 465 21.28 -4.19 12.61
C ASP A 465 22.02 -3.46 11.47
N ASP A 466 21.36 -2.47 10.87
CA ASP A 466 21.89 -1.62 9.81
C ASP A 466 22.82 -0.50 10.36
N LYS A 467 23.99 -0.87 10.87
CA LYS A 467 24.95 0.09 11.48
C LYS A 467 26.19 0.38 10.64
N ALA A 468 26.39 -0.34 9.52
CA ALA A 468 27.68 -0.38 8.84
C ALA A 468 28.12 0.98 8.28
N GLY A 469 27.25 1.73 7.59
CA GLY A 469 27.61 3.05 7.04
C GLY A 469 27.88 4.10 8.11
N TRP A 470 27.12 4.09 9.21
CA TRP A 470 27.39 4.94 10.38
C TRP A 470 28.72 4.60 11.06
N GLN A 471 28.99 3.32 11.30
CA GLN A 471 30.25 2.84 11.89
C GLN A 471 31.45 3.14 10.99
N MET A 472 31.28 3.09 9.66
CA MET A 472 32.34 3.49 8.72
C MET A 472 32.68 4.98 8.89
N VAL A 473 31.67 5.86 8.99
CA VAL A 473 31.91 7.29 9.24
C VAL A 473 32.60 7.52 10.60
N ASP A 474 32.19 6.80 11.64
CA ASP A 474 32.81 6.91 12.97
C ASP A 474 34.26 6.40 13.01
N GLN A 475 34.62 5.42 12.18
CA GLN A 475 36.01 4.96 12.00
C GLN A 475 36.83 5.91 11.11
N LEU A 476 36.23 6.45 10.03
CA LEU A 476 36.85 7.46 9.19
C LEU A 476 37.23 8.71 10.01
N LEU A 477 36.38 9.14 10.95
CA LEU A 477 36.66 10.25 11.87
C LEU A 477 37.84 10.01 12.83
N GLN A 478 38.29 8.77 13.01
CA GLN A 478 39.48 8.43 13.81
C GLN A 478 40.77 8.38 12.97
N ASN A 479 40.65 8.38 11.63
CA ASN A 479 41.79 8.28 10.72
C ASN A 479 42.48 9.64 10.49
N ARG A 480 43.80 9.71 10.74
CA ARG A 480 44.60 10.95 10.62
C ARG A 480 44.52 11.61 9.22
N THR A 481 44.43 10.83 8.15
CA THR A 481 44.35 11.35 6.77
C THR A 481 42.99 12.00 6.53
N ILE A 482 41.90 11.34 6.95
CA ILE A 482 40.54 11.89 6.85
C ILE A 482 40.39 13.16 7.71
N ILE A 483 40.97 13.20 8.90
CA ILE A 483 40.99 14.41 9.74
C ILE A 483 41.68 15.57 9.00
N SER A 484 42.78 15.30 8.28
CA SER A 484 43.45 16.31 7.44
C SER A 484 42.60 16.78 6.26
N LEU A 485 41.82 15.90 5.63
CA LEU A 485 40.89 16.26 4.55
C LEU A 485 39.68 17.04 5.06
N LYS A 486 39.14 16.70 6.24
CA LYS A 486 38.07 17.43 6.93
C LYS A 486 38.49 18.87 7.25
N ASN A 487 39.72 19.05 7.72
CA ASN A 487 40.31 20.38 7.96
C ASN A 487 40.50 21.21 6.67
N LYS A 488 40.42 20.58 5.49
CA LYS A 488 40.43 21.24 4.17
C LYS A 488 39.03 21.39 3.54
N GLY A 489 37.96 21.04 4.27
CA GLY A 489 36.57 21.27 3.87
C GLY A 489 35.70 20.01 3.72
N LEU A 490 36.28 18.80 3.71
CA LEU A 490 35.54 17.56 3.49
C LEU A 490 34.44 17.36 4.56
N SER A 491 33.19 17.25 4.13
CA SER A 491 32.06 16.97 5.02
C SER A 491 31.92 15.47 5.29
N LEU A 492 31.60 15.10 6.54
CA LEU A 492 31.24 13.74 6.91
C LEU A 492 29.89 13.77 7.64
N LEU A 493 28.90 13.06 7.09
CA LEU A 493 27.51 13.05 7.55
C LEU A 493 27.07 11.63 7.89
N LYS A 494 26.15 11.50 8.86
CA LYS A 494 25.44 10.25 9.18
C LYS A 494 23.94 10.50 9.08
N LEU A 495 23.22 9.72 8.28
CA LEU A 495 21.78 9.87 8.04
C LEU A 495 21.05 8.59 8.47
N ASP A 496 19.97 8.73 9.26
CA ASP A 496 19.08 7.60 9.56
C ASP A 496 18.09 7.45 8.41
N ARG A 497 18.18 6.32 7.69
CA ARG A 497 17.28 5.89 6.60
C ARG A 497 16.58 7.04 5.84
N PRO A 498 17.34 7.87 5.10
CA PRO A 498 16.88 9.19 4.68
C PRO A 498 15.76 9.18 3.62
N GLY A 499 15.63 8.10 2.84
CA GLY A 499 14.66 8.00 1.74
C GLY A 499 14.70 9.24 0.83
N THR A 500 13.52 9.77 0.48
CA THR A 500 13.39 10.98 -0.36
C THR A 500 14.04 12.24 0.24
N ASN A 501 14.28 12.30 1.55
CA ASN A 501 15.00 13.42 2.19
C ASN A 501 16.51 13.40 1.93
N LEU A 502 17.07 12.34 1.32
CA LEU A 502 18.46 12.28 0.88
C LEU A 502 18.81 13.49 -0.02
N ALA A 503 17.86 13.92 -0.86
CA ALA A 503 18.06 15.03 -1.79
C ALA A 503 18.44 16.35 -1.11
N LYS A 504 17.83 16.65 0.04
CA LYS A 504 18.12 17.87 0.82
C LYS A 504 19.56 17.89 1.35
N ASN A 505 20.12 16.71 1.63
CA ASN A 505 21.44 16.54 2.24
C ASN A 505 22.56 16.42 1.18
N ILE A 506 22.24 16.00 -0.04
CA ILE A 506 23.20 15.91 -1.16
C ILE A 506 23.35 17.24 -1.91
N ARG A 507 22.27 18.00 -2.10
CA ARG A 507 22.23 19.25 -2.90
C ARG A 507 23.35 20.29 -2.63
N PRO A 508 23.91 20.45 -1.41
CA PRO A 508 25.01 21.40 -1.19
C PRO A 508 26.35 21.03 -1.84
N TYR A 509 26.52 19.77 -2.28
CA TYR A 509 27.82 19.19 -2.66
C TYR A 509 27.92 18.89 -4.16
N ASP A 510 29.12 19.03 -4.71
CA ASP A 510 29.44 18.70 -6.11
C ASP A 510 29.92 17.25 -6.28
N SER A 511 30.58 16.70 -5.23
CA SER A 511 31.08 15.32 -5.20
C SER A 511 30.59 14.62 -3.92
N VAL A 512 29.92 13.48 -4.05
CA VAL A 512 29.38 12.73 -2.91
C VAL A 512 29.76 11.26 -2.98
N LEU A 513 30.31 10.75 -1.88
CA LEU A 513 30.48 9.33 -1.61
C LEU A 513 29.42 8.90 -0.59
N ILE A 514 28.53 7.99 -0.96
CA ILE A 514 27.56 7.39 -0.05
C ILE A 514 28.09 6.02 0.39
N VAL A 515 28.03 5.73 1.68
CA VAL A 515 28.39 4.44 2.27
C VAL A 515 27.14 3.85 2.89
N ASP A 516 26.75 2.66 2.43
CA ASP A 516 25.49 2.01 2.82
C ASP A 516 25.70 0.51 3.12
N ALA A 517 24.81 -0.08 3.91
CA ALA A 517 24.91 -1.47 4.33
C ALA A 517 24.27 -2.41 3.29
N ILE A 518 25.10 -3.26 2.67
CA ILE A 518 24.61 -4.31 1.77
C ILE A 518 24.60 -5.67 2.47
N LYS A 519 23.49 -6.41 2.34
CA LYS A 519 23.47 -7.84 2.67
C LYS A 519 24.20 -8.56 1.54
N PRO A 520 25.31 -9.28 1.79
CA PRO A 520 26.02 -9.98 0.73
C PRO A 520 25.13 -11.11 0.20
N THR A 521 24.74 -11.01 -1.07
CA THR A 521 24.24 -12.16 -1.83
C THR A 521 25.43 -13.06 -2.15
N ASN A 522 25.22 -14.37 -2.34
CA ASN A 522 26.33 -15.32 -2.55
C ASN A 522 27.17 -15.06 -3.84
N ALA A 523 26.75 -14.12 -4.70
CA ALA A 523 27.42 -13.79 -5.95
C ALA A 523 28.26 -12.50 -5.92
N ASP A 524 27.97 -11.56 -5.00
CA ASP A 524 28.57 -10.21 -5.04
C ASP A 524 29.64 -9.98 -3.95
N PRO A 525 30.74 -9.26 -4.27
CA PRO A 525 31.76 -8.96 -3.28
C PRO A 525 31.25 -7.95 -2.22
N PRO A 526 31.69 -8.05 -0.95
CA PRO A 526 31.28 -7.16 0.16
C PRO A 526 31.88 -5.74 0.07
N PHE A 527 32.25 -5.31 -1.13
CA PHE A 527 32.77 -4.00 -1.50
C PHE A 527 32.39 -3.76 -2.95
N ILE A 528 31.33 -2.98 -3.17
CA ILE A 528 30.84 -2.61 -4.51
C ILE A 528 30.94 -1.10 -4.65
N CYS A 529 31.58 -0.63 -5.72
CA CYS A 529 31.69 0.78 -6.09
C CYS A 529 30.94 0.96 -7.40
N LEU A 530 29.95 1.85 -7.45
CA LEU A 530 29.16 2.14 -8.65
C LEU A 530 29.03 3.65 -8.86
N ASP A 531 29.02 4.05 -10.13
CA ASP A 531 28.59 5.39 -10.54
C ASP A 531 27.05 5.47 -10.74
N ALA A 532 26.52 6.70 -10.87
CA ALA A 532 25.10 6.99 -11.04
C ALA A 532 24.46 6.50 -12.37
N THR A 533 25.25 5.87 -13.23
CA THR A 533 24.83 5.26 -14.51
C THR A 533 24.80 3.73 -14.37
N GLU A 534 25.83 3.14 -13.77
CA GLU A 534 25.91 1.71 -13.46
C GLU A 534 24.92 1.26 -12.36
N LEU A 535 24.55 2.16 -11.43
CA LEU A 535 23.52 1.88 -10.42
C LEU A 535 22.15 1.50 -11.00
N ILE A 536 21.80 2.05 -12.17
CA ILE A 536 20.49 1.85 -12.79
C ILE A 536 20.41 0.49 -13.51
N SER A 537 21.53 -0.01 -14.03
CA SER A 537 21.57 -1.31 -14.73
C SER A 537 21.70 -2.52 -13.80
N LYS A 538 22.00 -2.31 -12.51
CA LYS A 538 22.14 -3.35 -11.47
C LYS A 538 21.06 -3.33 -10.39
N SER A 539 19.91 -2.71 -10.66
CA SER A 539 18.84 -2.44 -9.68
C SER A 539 18.40 -3.66 -8.85
N ASN A 540 18.45 -4.87 -9.42
CA ASN A 540 17.85 -6.07 -8.82
C ASN A 540 18.75 -6.85 -7.85
N GLN A 541 19.96 -6.37 -7.50
CA GLN A 541 20.95 -7.21 -6.77
C GLN A 541 21.55 -6.62 -5.48
N ILE A 542 21.34 -5.34 -5.16
CA ILE A 542 22.25 -4.62 -4.23
C ILE A 542 21.57 -4.01 -2.99
N SER A 543 20.26 -3.75 -2.99
CA SER A 543 19.58 -3.14 -1.83
C SER A 543 19.25 -4.15 -0.73
N SER A 544 19.42 -3.73 0.53
CA SER A 544 19.09 -4.53 1.72
C SER A 544 17.67 -4.27 2.27
N HIS A 545 16.98 -3.22 1.75
CA HIS A 545 15.64 -2.75 2.12
C HIS A 545 14.89 -2.10 0.92
N GLU A 546 13.54 -2.18 0.90
CA GLU A 546 12.72 -1.98 -0.31
C GLU A 546 12.38 -0.52 -0.72
N VAL A 547 12.73 0.48 0.09
CA VAL A 547 12.93 1.86 -0.39
C VAL A 547 14.09 2.44 0.40
N GLY A 548 15.19 2.79 -0.27
CA GLY A 548 16.41 3.19 0.43
C GLY A 548 17.20 4.21 -0.35
N LEU A 549 18.16 3.72 -1.13
CA LEU A 549 19.18 4.54 -1.79
C LEU A 549 18.98 4.62 -3.30
N LEU A 550 18.60 3.51 -3.96
CA LEU A 550 18.48 3.45 -5.41
C LEU A 550 17.34 4.32 -5.94
N GLU A 551 16.17 4.22 -5.30
CA GLU A 551 14.97 5.00 -5.63
C GLU A 551 15.21 6.49 -5.38
N SER A 552 15.90 6.79 -4.28
CA SER A 552 16.29 8.15 -3.88
C SER A 552 17.29 8.78 -4.87
N ILE A 553 18.24 8.00 -5.41
CA ILE A 553 19.19 8.45 -6.45
C ILE A 553 18.50 8.56 -7.82
N ALA A 554 17.60 7.64 -8.17
CA ALA A 554 16.80 7.72 -9.39
C ALA A 554 15.91 8.97 -9.39
N LEU A 555 15.25 9.25 -8.26
CA LEU A 555 14.47 10.47 -8.04
C LEU A 555 15.34 11.74 -8.18
N LEU A 556 16.55 11.74 -7.62
CA LEU A 556 17.51 12.83 -7.81
C LEU A 556 17.84 13.07 -9.29
N LYS A 557 18.02 12.00 -10.07
CA LYS A 557 18.32 12.09 -11.51
C LYS A 557 17.13 12.65 -12.29
N THR A 558 15.92 12.16 -12.02
CA THR A 558 14.68 12.67 -12.62
C THR A 558 14.41 14.13 -12.29
N LEU A 559 14.72 14.57 -11.06
CA LEU A 559 14.57 15.97 -10.64
C LEU A 559 15.74 16.88 -11.09
N GLN A 560 16.75 16.35 -11.79
CA GLN A 560 17.98 17.06 -12.17
C GLN A 560 18.76 17.65 -10.96
N LEU A 561 18.74 16.93 -9.83
CA LEU A 561 19.36 17.29 -8.56
C LEU A 561 20.60 16.42 -8.21
N THR A 562 21.08 15.58 -9.13
CA THR A 562 22.31 14.78 -8.94
C THR A 562 23.56 15.66 -8.86
N PRO A 563 24.50 15.37 -7.93
CA PRO A 563 25.80 16.05 -7.88
C PRO A 563 26.65 15.64 -9.10
N LYS A 564 27.70 16.41 -9.42
CA LYS A 564 28.57 16.17 -10.59
C LYS A 564 29.28 14.82 -10.53
N GLN A 565 29.64 14.38 -9.33
CA GLN A 565 30.20 13.06 -9.07
C GLN A 565 29.41 12.42 -7.93
N LEU A 566 28.87 11.23 -8.17
CA LEU A 566 28.19 10.42 -7.16
C LEU A 566 28.74 9.00 -7.22
N VAL A 567 29.29 8.54 -6.10
CA VAL A 567 29.77 7.17 -5.92
C VAL A 567 28.99 6.54 -4.77
N VAL A 568 28.45 5.35 -4.99
CA VAL A 568 27.85 4.53 -3.92
C VAL A 568 28.81 3.40 -3.58
N LEU A 569 29.06 3.25 -2.28
CA LEU A 569 29.87 2.19 -1.69
C LEU A 569 29.00 1.29 -0.81
N GLY A 570 28.73 0.08 -1.30
CA GLY A 570 28.11 -0.97 -0.49
C GLY A 570 29.14 -1.70 0.36
N ILE A 571 28.91 -1.80 1.68
CA ILE A 571 29.71 -2.59 2.62
C ILE A 571 28.82 -3.54 3.45
N SER A 572 29.29 -4.76 3.71
CA SER A 572 28.61 -5.69 4.62
C SER A 572 29.08 -5.57 6.08
N GLU A 573 30.23 -4.93 6.31
CA GLU A 573 30.93 -4.81 7.58
C GLU A 573 32.02 -3.74 7.48
N VAL A 574 32.47 -3.18 8.60
CA VAL A 574 33.57 -2.19 8.61
C VAL A 574 34.91 -2.91 8.78
N LYS A 575 35.84 -2.68 7.84
CA LYS A 575 37.20 -3.25 7.83
C LYS A 575 38.22 -2.20 7.39
N ASP A 576 39.41 -2.21 7.97
CA ASP A 576 40.48 -1.22 7.69
C ASP A 576 40.85 -1.12 6.20
N LYS A 577 40.85 -2.25 5.50
CA LYS A 577 41.06 -2.34 4.04
C LYS A 577 40.04 -1.51 3.21
N TYR A 578 38.89 -1.16 3.78
CA TYR A 578 37.90 -0.28 3.15
C TYR A 578 38.17 1.19 3.44
N ILE A 579 38.66 1.53 4.63
CA ILE A 579 39.13 2.87 4.99
C ILE A 579 40.26 3.30 4.04
N GLU A 580 41.25 2.42 3.81
CA GLU A 580 42.33 2.68 2.84
C GLU A 580 41.82 2.88 1.41
N LYS A 581 40.77 2.17 1.01
CA LYS A 581 40.16 2.33 -0.33
C LYS A 581 39.39 3.64 -0.45
N ILE A 582 38.64 4.04 0.58
CA ILE A 582 37.94 5.33 0.63
C ILE A 582 38.95 6.47 0.57
N ILE A 583 40.08 6.37 1.30
CA ILE A 583 41.16 7.36 1.24
C ILE A 583 41.73 7.47 -0.19
N LYS A 584 41.87 6.35 -0.91
CA LYS A 584 42.36 6.34 -2.31
C LYS A 584 41.38 6.91 -3.35
N LEU A 585 40.14 7.23 -2.96
CA LEU A 585 39.20 7.93 -3.85
C LEU A 585 39.50 9.45 -3.93
N PHE A 586 40.14 10.03 -2.91
CA PHE A 586 40.39 11.47 -2.73
C PHE A 586 41.89 11.83 -2.81
#